data_AF-A0A8J2SNK2-F1
#
_entry.id   AF-A0A8J2SNK2-F1
#
_cell.length_a   1.000
_cell.length_b   1.000
_cell.length_c   1.000
_cell.angle_alpha   90.00
_cell.angle_beta   90.00
_cell.angle_gamma   90.00
#
_symmetry.space_group_name_H-M   'P 1'
#
loop_
_entity.id
_entity.type
_entity.pdbx_description
1 polymer ?
#
loop_
_entity_poly.entity_id
_entity_poly.type
_entity_poly.pdbx_seq_one_letter_code
_entity_poly.pdbx_strand_id
1 'polypeptide(L)'
;MFGDVAGIVTQMGWFDTKIRLYSERTVVVPNGQIMGVPLVNFSRMRWGQYKTELRLRLEDVSRVEQTIANLKEALAPHVITNGRNLWVHWRRIDKDALVVVVDVKLPYPGGSTAYYDAVGQCNVLIAKAIQDAGAELCLPTSRRVDIKKTE
;
A
#
# COMPACT_ATOMS: atom_id res chain seq x y z
N MET A 1 -14.09 -3.78 11.79
CA MET A 1 -13.17 -4.80 12.33
C MET A 1 -12.98 -4.51 13.81
N PHE A 2 -12.95 -5.55 14.63
CA PHE A 2 -12.56 -5.51 16.03
C PHE A 2 -11.82 -6.82 16.34
N GLY A 3 -10.70 -6.76 17.04
CA GLY A 3 -9.81 -7.92 17.21
C GLY A 3 -9.50 -8.59 15.86
N ASP A 4 -9.69 -9.91 15.79
CA ASP A 4 -9.48 -10.72 14.59
C ASP A 4 -10.72 -10.83 13.67
N VAL A 5 -11.85 -10.20 14.05
CA VAL A 5 -13.10 -10.28 13.29
C VAL A 5 -13.22 -9.08 12.34
N ALA A 6 -13.16 -9.36 11.04
CA ALA A 6 -13.38 -8.39 9.97
C ALA A 6 -14.44 -8.90 8.99
N GLY A 7 -15.43 -8.06 8.71
CA GLY A 7 -16.54 -8.41 7.85
C GLY A 7 -17.63 -7.36 7.82
N ILE A 8 -18.76 -7.72 7.23
CA ILE A 8 -19.95 -6.89 7.07
C ILE A 8 -20.95 -7.30 8.15
N VAL A 9 -21.40 -6.33 8.95
CA VAL A 9 -22.50 -6.55 9.90
C VAL A 9 -23.78 -6.79 9.09
N THR A 10 -24.40 -7.96 9.28
CA THR A 10 -25.63 -8.33 8.57
C THR A 10 -26.87 -8.18 9.45
N GLN A 11 -26.73 -8.37 10.76
CA GLN A 11 -27.82 -8.22 11.73
C GLN A 11 -27.26 -7.81 13.10
N MET A 12 -27.91 -6.85 13.75
CA MET A 12 -27.66 -6.49 15.16
C MET A 12 -28.85 -6.97 16.00
N GLY A 13 -28.60 -7.90 16.90
CA GLY A 13 -29.57 -8.40 17.88
C GLY A 13 -29.33 -7.79 19.26
N TRP A 14 -30.22 -8.14 20.20
CA TRP A 14 -30.16 -7.63 21.56
C TRP A 14 -28.91 -8.13 22.32
N PHE A 15 -28.56 -9.42 22.15
CA PHE A 15 -27.42 -10.04 22.84
C PHE A 15 -26.21 -10.29 21.94
N ASP A 16 -26.43 -10.46 20.63
CA ASP A 16 -25.42 -10.81 19.65
C ASP A 16 -25.52 -9.99 18.36
N THR A 17 -24.40 -9.91 17.65
CA THR A 17 -24.29 -9.30 16.32
C THR A 17 -23.81 -10.37 15.34
N LYS A 18 -24.51 -10.51 14.21
CA LYS A 18 -24.11 -11.39 13.12
C LYS A 18 -23.25 -10.63 12.13
N ILE A 19 -22.10 -11.22 11.81
CA ILE A 19 -21.11 -10.64 10.91
C ILE A 19 -20.78 -11.67 9.84
N ARG A 20 -20.92 -11.26 8.59
CA ARG A 20 -20.44 -12.02 7.44
C ARG A 20 -18.99 -11.66 7.16
N LEU A 21 -18.10 -12.62 7.34
CA LEU A 21 -16.69 -12.49 7.02
C LEU A 21 -16.48 -12.34 5.51
N TYR A 22 -15.31 -11.85 5.10
CA TYR A 22 -14.93 -11.81 3.67
C TYR A 22 -14.80 -13.19 3.01
N SER A 23 -14.72 -14.25 3.81
CA SER A 23 -14.81 -15.65 3.34
C SER A 23 -16.25 -16.12 3.12
N GLU A 24 -17.23 -15.22 3.16
CA GLU A 24 -18.68 -15.48 3.07
C GLU A 24 -19.26 -16.35 4.21
N ARG A 25 -18.45 -16.63 5.25
CA ARG A 25 -18.92 -17.33 6.46
C ARG A 25 -19.57 -16.35 7.43
N THR A 26 -20.64 -16.78 8.10
CA THR A 26 -21.28 -15.98 9.17
C THR A 26 -20.70 -16.35 10.52
N VAL A 27 -20.35 -15.35 11.33
CA VAL A 27 -19.96 -15.48 12.73
C VAL A 27 -20.96 -14.72 13.58
N VAL A 28 -21.35 -15.32 14.70
CA VAL A 28 -22.22 -14.71 15.71
C VAL A 28 -21.35 -14.26 16.87
N VAL A 29 -21.41 -12.97 17.21
CA VAL A 29 -20.52 -12.36 18.22
C VAL A 29 -21.37 -11.77 19.34
N PRO A 30 -21.18 -12.19 20.60
CA PRO A 30 -21.83 -11.56 21.74
C PRO A 30 -21.47 -10.08 21.86
N ASN A 31 -22.46 -9.21 22.08
CA ASN A 31 -22.26 -7.75 22.14
C ASN A 31 -21.24 -7.34 23.22
N GLY A 32 -21.18 -8.08 24.33
CA GLY A 32 -20.18 -7.86 25.39
C GLY A 32 -18.73 -7.94 24.94
N GLN A 33 -18.42 -8.73 23.89
CA GLN A 33 -17.06 -8.81 23.32
C GLN A 33 -16.70 -7.58 22.48
N ILE A 34 -17.70 -6.86 21.94
CA ILE A 34 -17.49 -5.69 21.09
C ILE A 34 -17.25 -4.44 21.95
N MET A 35 -17.91 -4.34 23.12
CA MET A 35 -17.94 -3.13 23.95
C MET A 35 -16.57 -2.70 24.52
N GLY A 36 -15.59 -3.60 24.61
CA GLY A 36 -14.27 -3.32 25.19
C GLY A 36 -13.14 -3.12 24.18
N VAL A 37 -13.43 -3.16 22.87
CA VAL A 37 -12.39 -3.21 21.82
C VAL A 37 -12.51 -1.99 20.91
N PRO A 38 -11.38 -1.35 20.52
CA PRO A 38 -11.39 -0.30 19.49
C PRO A 38 -12.02 -0.82 18.18
N LEU A 39 -13.00 -0.10 17.68
CA LEU A 39 -13.70 -0.46 16.45
C LEU A 39 -13.29 0.45 15.29
N VAL A 40 -12.86 -0.17 14.19
CA VAL A 40 -12.58 0.54 12.93
C VAL A 40 -13.74 0.30 11.95
N ASN A 41 -14.37 1.40 11.51
CA ASN A 41 -15.47 1.37 10.55
C ASN A 41 -14.97 1.67 9.13
N PHE A 42 -14.67 0.62 8.37
CA PHE A 42 -14.22 0.74 6.98
C PHE A 42 -15.29 1.26 6.03
N SER A 43 -16.58 1.05 6.31
CA SER A 43 -17.67 1.58 5.47
C SER A 43 -17.77 3.11 5.51
N ARG A 44 -17.20 3.76 6.54
CA ARG A 44 -17.11 5.22 6.64
C ARG A 44 -15.79 5.80 6.13
N MET A 45 -14.85 4.95 5.69
CA MET A 45 -13.62 5.40 5.07
C MET A 45 -13.94 6.09 3.75
N ARG A 46 -13.51 7.35 3.58
CA ARG A 46 -13.77 8.12 2.35
C ARG A 46 -12.68 7.94 1.31
N TRP A 47 -11.45 7.68 1.76
CA TRP A 47 -10.26 7.66 0.91
C TRP A 47 -9.41 6.45 1.26
N GLY A 48 -8.92 5.79 0.23
CA GLY A 48 -7.92 4.74 0.33
C GLY A 48 -6.52 5.34 0.48
N GLN A 49 -5.59 4.51 0.93
CA GLN A 49 -4.18 4.85 0.97
C GLN A 49 -3.42 3.85 0.10
N TYR A 50 -2.71 4.36 -0.89
CA TYR A 50 -1.75 3.57 -1.64
C TYR A 50 -0.35 3.90 -1.13
N LYS A 51 0.34 2.88 -0.64
CA LYS A 51 1.69 3.00 -0.09
C LYS A 51 2.56 1.88 -0.62
N THR A 52 3.68 2.23 -1.21
CA THR A 52 4.66 1.27 -1.73
C THR A 52 6.09 1.76 -1.53
N GLU A 53 7.03 0.80 -1.44
CA GLU A 53 8.46 1.07 -1.51
C GLU A 53 8.98 0.62 -2.88
N LEU A 54 9.60 1.56 -3.61
CA LEU A 54 10.27 1.32 -4.86
C LEU A 54 11.76 1.16 -4.58
N ARG A 55 12.35 0.08 -5.08
CA ARG A 55 13.77 -0.23 -4.94
C ARG A 55 14.43 0.02 -6.28
N LEU A 56 15.17 1.11 -6.42
CA LEU A 56 15.95 1.44 -7.61
C LEU A 56 17.37 0.87 -7.46
N ARG A 57 18.07 0.65 -8.57
CA ARG A 57 19.46 0.18 -8.53
C ARG A 57 20.39 1.26 -7.94
N LEU A 58 21.49 0.81 -7.33
CA LEU A 58 22.50 1.74 -6.78
C LEU A 58 23.18 2.59 -7.85
N GLU A 59 23.28 2.06 -9.08
CA GLU A 59 23.85 2.76 -10.24
C GLU A 59 23.02 3.96 -10.71
N ASP A 60 21.72 3.99 -10.37
CA ASP A 60 20.78 5.04 -10.78
C ASP A 60 20.74 6.24 -9.82
N VAL A 61 21.75 6.40 -8.95
CA VAL A 61 21.80 7.47 -7.94
C VAL A 61 21.63 8.87 -8.54
N SER A 62 22.21 9.13 -9.70
CA SER A 62 22.11 10.40 -10.41
C SER A 62 20.72 10.65 -11.01
N ARG A 63 19.88 9.62 -11.11
CA ARG A 63 18.54 9.66 -11.70
C ARG A 63 17.43 9.76 -10.65
N VAL A 64 17.71 9.45 -9.38
CA VAL A 64 16.71 9.39 -8.30
C VAL A 64 15.90 10.67 -8.17
N GLU A 65 16.54 11.84 -8.21
CA GLU A 65 15.83 13.12 -8.11
C GLU A 65 14.85 13.32 -9.26
N GLN A 66 15.28 13.03 -10.50
CA GLN A 66 14.43 13.09 -11.68
C GLN A 66 13.29 12.07 -11.61
N THR A 67 13.58 10.84 -11.16
CA THR A 67 12.55 9.82 -10.96
C THR A 67 11.50 10.28 -9.95
N ILE A 68 11.91 10.88 -8.83
CA ILE A 68 10.98 11.43 -7.83
C ILE A 68 10.13 12.56 -8.42
N ALA A 69 10.71 13.45 -9.22
CA ALA A 69 9.97 14.51 -9.90
C ALA A 69 8.91 13.94 -10.86
N ASN A 70 9.32 13.02 -11.74
CA ASN A 70 8.42 12.36 -12.70
C ASN A 70 7.29 11.61 -11.98
N LEU A 71 7.59 10.92 -10.87
CA LEU A 71 6.58 10.22 -10.07
C LEU A 71 5.55 11.20 -9.47
N LYS A 72 5.99 12.35 -8.95
CA LYS A 72 5.07 13.36 -8.41
C LYS A 72 4.18 13.92 -9.50
N GLU A 73 4.75 14.25 -10.66
CA GLU A 73 4.01 14.79 -11.80
C GLU A 73 2.99 13.77 -12.34
N ALA A 74 3.41 12.53 -12.54
CA ALA A 74 2.55 11.47 -13.06
C ALA A 74 1.40 11.11 -12.10
N LEU A 75 1.63 11.15 -10.78
CA LEU A 75 0.62 10.75 -9.79
C LEU A 75 -0.31 11.89 -9.37
N ALA A 76 0.13 13.16 -9.39
CA ALA A 76 -0.64 14.29 -8.89
C ALA A 76 -2.08 14.41 -9.46
N PRO A 77 -2.34 14.15 -10.76
CA PRO A 77 -3.70 14.22 -11.31
C PRO A 77 -4.64 13.11 -10.83
N HIS A 78 -4.09 11.99 -10.32
CA HIS A 78 -4.85 10.79 -9.98
C HIS A 78 -5.05 10.59 -8.47
N VAL A 79 -4.44 11.46 -7.66
CA VAL A 79 -4.44 11.37 -6.20
C VAL A 79 -5.02 12.63 -5.58
N ILE A 80 -5.43 12.51 -4.32
CA ILE A 80 -5.96 13.66 -3.58
C ILE A 80 -4.79 14.47 -3.02
N THR A 81 -4.62 15.68 -3.54
CA THR A 81 -3.59 16.64 -3.10
C THR A 81 -4.14 17.79 -2.28
N ASN A 82 -5.46 18.04 -2.30
CA ASN A 82 -6.08 19.14 -1.56
C ASN A 82 -6.07 18.88 -0.03
N GLY A 83 -5.09 19.47 0.66
CA GLY A 83 -4.87 19.32 2.11
C GLY A 83 -4.34 17.94 2.53
N ARG A 84 -3.84 17.14 1.58
CA ARG A 84 -3.25 15.82 1.82
C ARG A 84 -1.92 15.73 1.10
N ASN A 85 -0.95 15.08 1.75
CA ASN A 85 0.39 15.00 1.20
C ASN A 85 0.48 13.94 0.10
N LEU A 86 1.06 14.32 -1.04
CA LEU A 86 1.65 13.44 -2.04
C LEU A 86 3.10 13.18 -1.60
N TRP A 87 3.32 12.12 -0.82
CA TRP A 87 4.66 11.79 -0.34
C TRP A 87 5.37 10.89 -1.34
N VAL A 88 6.23 11.51 -2.15
CA VAL A 88 7.24 10.80 -2.94
C VAL A 88 8.60 11.34 -2.55
N HIS A 89 9.42 10.51 -1.91
CA HIS A 89 10.74 10.91 -1.43
C HIS A 89 11.69 9.72 -1.33
N TRP A 90 12.99 10.01 -1.43
CA TRP A 90 14.04 9.06 -1.13
C TRP A 90 14.09 8.83 0.38
N ARG A 91 13.80 7.61 0.82
CA ARG A 91 13.72 7.26 2.24
C ARG A 91 15.06 6.84 2.82
N ARG A 92 15.81 5.98 2.11
CA ARG A 92 17.08 5.43 2.58
C ARG A 92 17.89 4.79 1.45
N ILE A 93 19.15 4.48 1.76
CA ILE A 93 20.06 3.69 0.92
C ILE A 93 20.23 2.34 1.62
N ASP A 94 19.76 1.27 0.99
CA ASP A 94 20.02 -0.10 1.43
C ASP A 94 21.30 -0.64 0.77
N LYS A 95 21.76 -1.83 1.19
CA LYS A 95 23.00 -2.43 0.67
C LYS A 95 22.99 -2.73 -0.83
N ASP A 96 21.80 -2.90 -1.39
CA ASP A 96 21.54 -3.37 -2.74
C ASP A 96 20.60 -2.44 -3.53
N ALA A 97 20.00 -1.41 -2.90
CA ALA A 97 19.00 -0.57 -3.55
C ALA A 97 18.88 0.83 -2.95
N LEU A 98 18.44 1.77 -3.79
CA LEU A 98 17.95 3.09 -3.38
C LEU A 98 16.45 2.98 -3.13
N VAL A 99 16.00 3.29 -1.90
CA VAL A 99 14.60 3.09 -1.52
C VAL A 99 13.83 4.39 -1.60
N VAL A 100 12.92 4.48 -2.56
CA VAL A 100 11.97 5.58 -2.73
C VAL A 100 10.60 5.15 -2.21
N VAL A 101 9.95 5.97 -1.41
CA VAL A 101 8.60 5.70 -0.91
C VAL A 101 7.60 6.54 -1.66
N VAL A 102 6.50 5.91 -2.09
CA VAL A 102 5.29 6.56 -2.60
C VAL A 102 4.18 6.30 -1.59
N ASP A 103 3.62 7.36 -1.00
CA ASP A 103 2.50 7.31 -0.06
C ASP A 103 1.48 8.40 -0.43
N VAL A 104 0.32 7.98 -0.91
CA VAL A 104 -0.70 8.85 -1.50
C VAL A 104 -2.11 8.44 -1.08
N LYS A 105 -3.03 9.40 -1.15
CA LYS A 105 -4.45 9.17 -0.86
C LYS A 105 -5.24 9.09 -2.16
N LEU A 106 -6.03 8.03 -2.31
CA LEU A 106 -6.87 7.79 -3.47
C LEU A 106 -8.31 8.25 -3.20
N PRO A 107 -9.04 8.74 -4.23
CA PRO A 107 -10.41 9.23 -4.10
C PRO A 107 -11.45 8.14 -3.80
N TYR A 108 -11.04 6.88 -3.77
CA TYR A 108 -11.90 5.72 -3.54
C TYR A 108 -11.58 5.06 -2.20
N PRO A 109 -12.58 4.58 -1.45
CA PRO A 109 -12.36 3.82 -0.23
C PRO A 109 -11.57 2.53 -0.52
N GLY A 110 -10.59 2.24 0.34
CA GLY A 110 -9.83 0.99 0.30
C GLY A 110 -10.73 -0.25 0.29
N GLY A 111 -10.36 -1.24 -0.53
CA GLY A 111 -11.08 -2.51 -0.68
C GLY A 111 -12.23 -2.48 -1.69
N SER A 112 -12.54 -1.33 -2.30
CA SER A 112 -13.49 -1.25 -3.43
C SER A 112 -12.82 -1.63 -4.76
N THR A 113 -13.61 -2.04 -5.76
CA THR A 113 -13.10 -2.30 -7.12
C THR A 113 -12.41 -1.07 -7.71
N ALA A 114 -13.04 0.10 -7.62
CA ALA A 114 -12.47 1.37 -8.10
C ALA A 114 -11.14 1.72 -7.41
N TYR A 115 -10.97 1.34 -6.13
CA TYR A 115 -9.69 1.48 -5.45
C TYR A 115 -8.62 0.58 -6.06
N TYR A 116 -8.92 -0.69 -6.34
CA TYR A 116 -7.95 -1.60 -6.96
C TYR A 116 -7.61 -1.20 -8.40
N ASP A 117 -8.58 -0.69 -9.16
CA ASP A 117 -8.34 -0.15 -10.50
C ASP A 117 -7.41 1.07 -10.45
N ALA A 118 -7.65 1.99 -9.52
CA ALA A 118 -6.78 3.16 -9.30
C ALA A 118 -5.37 2.76 -8.84
N VAL A 119 -5.23 1.72 -8.01
CA VAL A 119 -3.93 1.15 -7.63
C VAL A 119 -3.21 0.58 -8.85
N GLY A 120 -3.90 -0.17 -9.70
CA GLY A 120 -3.36 -0.67 -10.96
C GLY A 120 -2.88 0.46 -11.87
N GLN A 121 -3.67 1.50 -12.02
CA GLN A 121 -3.30 2.70 -12.78
C GLN A 121 -2.05 3.38 -12.19
N CYS A 122 -1.98 3.56 -10.86
CA CYS A 122 -0.81 4.11 -10.20
C CYS A 122 0.45 3.27 -10.48
N ASN A 123 0.35 1.94 -10.40
CA ASN A 123 1.49 1.05 -10.68
C ASN A 123 2.00 1.21 -12.12
N VAL A 124 1.10 1.33 -13.10
CA VAL A 124 1.47 1.56 -14.51
C VAL A 124 2.16 2.91 -14.69
N LEU A 125 1.62 3.97 -14.08
CA LEU A 125 2.21 5.31 -14.12
C LEU A 125 3.60 5.35 -13.47
N ILE A 126 3.76 4.66 -12.33
CA ILE A 126 5.05 4.54 -11.64
C ILE A 126 6.07 3.83 -12.53
N ALA A 127 5.69 2.71 -13.14
CA ALA A 127 6.60 1.96 -14.02
C ALA A 127 7.06 2.82 -15.22
N LYS A 128 6.14 3.56 -15.84
CA LYS A 128 6.47 4.50 -16.93
C LYS A 128 7.38 5.63 -16.46
N ALA A 129 7.05 6.29 -15.34
CA ALA A 129 7.85 7.40 -14.81
C ALA A 129 9.29 6.99 -14.47
N ILE A 130 9.50 5.75 -14.00
CA ILE A 130 10.83 5.17 -13.76
C ILE A 130 11.58 4.97 -15.07
N GLN A 131 10.93 4.37 -16.08
CA GLN A 131 11.51 4.15 -17.41
C GLN A 131 11.86 5.47 -18.12
N ASP A 132 11.00 6.48 -18.04
CA ASP A 132 11.21 7.80 -18.65
C ASP A 132 12.38 8.55 -18.00
N ALA A 133 12.63 8.31 -16.71
CA ALA A 133 13.83 8.82 -16.02
C ALA A 133 15.10 8.01 -16.35
N GLY A 134 14.98 6.94 -17.13
CA GLY A 134 16.05 6.00 -17.46
C GLY A 134 16.52 5.16 -16.28
N ALA A 135 15.80 5.14 -15.15
CA ALA A 135 16.14 4.34 -13.99
C ALA A 135 15.53 2.94 -14.10
N GLU A 136 16.10 1.97 -13.37
CA GLU A 136 15.58 0.61 -13.33
C GLU A 136 15.31 0.13 -11.90
N LEU A 137 14.35 -0.78 -11.78
CA LEU A 137 14.08 -1.45 -10.52
C LEU A 137 15.20 -2.44 -10.21
N CYS A 138 15.56 -2.53 -8.92
CA CYS A 138 16.52 -3.47 -8.42
C CYS A 138 15.89 -4.87 -8.32
N LEU A 139 16.59 -5.88 -8.85
CA LEU A 139 16.25 -7.28 -8.64
C LEU A 139 16.71 -7.72 -7.24
N PRO A 140 15.95 -8.61 -6.56
CA PRO A 140 16.38 -9.15 -5.28
C PRO A 140 17.73 -9.84 -5.44
N THR A 141 18.76 -9.32 -4.79
CA THR A 141 20.11 -9.87 -4.90
C THR A 141 20.27 -11.04 -3.95
N SER A 142 20.27 -12.26 -4.47
CA SER A 142 20.66 -13.45 -3.71
C SER A 142 22.18 -13.53 -3.67
N ARG A 143 22.77 -13.40 -2.48
CA ARG A 143 24.21 -13.58 -2.27
C ARG A 143 24.57 -15.05 -2.53
N ARG A 144 25.25 -15.36 -3.64
CA ARG A 144 25.92 -16.65 -3.83
C ARG A 144 27.15 -16.66 -2.92
N VAL A 145 27.07 -17.41 -1.82
CA VAL A 145 28.24 -17.67 -0.97
C VAL A 145 28.91 -18.90 -1.56
N ASP A 146 30.03 -18.70 -2.26
CA ASP A 146 30.90 -19.81 -2.62
C ASP A 146 31.58 -20.29 -1.34
N ILE A 147 31.04 -21.36 -0.77
CA ILE A 147 31.64 -22.04 0.38
C ILE A 147 32.93 -22.68 -0.15
N LYS A 148 34.09 -22.06 0.14
CA LYS A 148 35.38 -22.72 -0.06
C LYS A 148 35.40 -23.94 0.84
N LYS A 149 35.47 -25.13 0.23
CA LYS A 149 35.78 -26.39 0.92
C LYS A 149 37.18 -26.21 1.53
N THR A 150 37.25 -26.11 2.85
CA THR A 150 38.52 -26.18 3.58
C THR A 150 39.00 -27.62 3.50
N GLU A 151 40.19 -27.82 2.93
CA GLU A 151 40.94 -29.07 2.92
C GLU A 151 41.42 -29.47 4.32
#